data_AF-A0A2E8MBJ8-F1
#
_entry.id   AF-A0A2E8MBJ8-F1
#
_cell.length_a   1.000
_cell.length_b   1.000
_cell.length_c   1.000
_cell.angle_alpha   90.00
_cell.angle_beta   90.00
_cell.angle_gamma   90.00
#
_symmetry.space_group_name_H-M   'P 1'
#
loop_
_entity.id
_entity.type
_entity.pdbx_description
1 polymer ?
#
loop_
_entity_poly.entity_id
_entity_poly.type
_entity_poly.pdbx_seq_one_letter_code
_entity_poly.pdbx_strand_id
1 'polypeptide(L)'
;MTRFPLTSTTLVLLPLAALAWPLIEVVKPVEMTRDPIVEPAVVGTTKRADITLRAAHPYSSVEVTIGNSVCKFSADEDYREIFFTIPESGKITIKVSAIWPKDIPETALLISLEPDHLLSRSFTLWGTAKATQEFNCQWKVPK
;
A
#
# COMPACT_ATOMS: atom_id res chain seq x y z
N MET A 1 67.68 -30.51 0.70
CA MET A 1 66.94 -29.68 -0.28
C MET A 1 66.11 -30.62 -1.14
N THR A 2 64.79 -30.59 -1.32
CA THR A 2 63.63 -29.85 -0.79
C THR A 2 62.42 -30.78 -1.06
N ARG A 3 61.77 -31.31 -0.03
CA ARG A 3 60.57 -32.14 -0.19
C ARG A 3 59.36 -31.26 0.06
N PHE A 4 58.51 -31.07 -0.96
CA PHE A 4 57.28 -30.27 -0.90
C PHE A 4 56.15 -31.10 -0.29
N PRO A 5 55.60 -30.76 0.90
CA PRO A 5 54.54 -31.53 1.54
C PRO A 5 53.12 -31.03 1.19
N LEU A 6 52.96 -30.23 0.13
CA LEU A 6 51.72 -29.51 -0.19
C LEU A 6 50.71 -30.30 -1.05
N THR A 7 51.04 -31.49 -1.53
CA THR A 7 50.16 -32.27 -2.43
C THR A 7 49.25 -33.27 -1.73
N SER A 8 49.49 -33.55 -0.44
CA SER A 8 48.71 -34.56 0.30
C SER A 8 47.40 -34.01 0.87
N THR A 9 47.35 -32.71 1.20
CA THR A 9 46.17 -32.09 1.83
C THR A 9 45.10 -31.63 0.84
N THR A 10 45.44 -31.41 -0.44
CA THR A 10 44.47 -31.02 -1.49
C THR A 10 43.66 -32.20 -2.03
N LEU A 11 44.20 -33.42 -1.96
CA LEU A 11 43.54 -34.62 -2.51
C LEU A 11 42.39 -35.14 -1.62
N VAL A 12 42.39 -34.80 -0.33
CA VAL A 12 41.35 -35.18 0.64
C VAL A 12 40.14 -34.23 0.62
N LEU A 13 40.31 -32.99 0.14
CA LEU A 13 39.21 -32.00 0.06
C LEU A 13 38.29 -32.21 -1.15
N LEU A 14 38.77 -32.88 -2.20
CA LEU A 14 38.01 -33.15 -3.43
C LEU A 14 36.76 -34.04 -3.19
N PRO A 15 36.84 -35.18 -2.47
CA PRO A 15 35.65 -35.99 -2.20
C PRO A 15 34.67 -35.31 -1.25
N LEU A 16 35.15 -34.45 -0.33
CA LEU A 16 34.28 -33.71 0.59
C LEU A 16 33.43 -32.66 -0.14
N ALA A 17 34.00 -31.99 -1.15
CA ALA A 17 33.26 -31.08 -2.02
C ALA A 17 32.27 -31.79 -2.93
N ALA A 18 32.62 -32.99 -3.45
CA ALA A 18 31.72 -33.79 -4.28
C ALA A 18 30.48 -34.30 -3.51
N LEU A 19 30.62 -34.59 -2.21
CA LEU A 19 29.51 -34.98 -1.34
C LEU A 19 28.63 -33.79 -0.91
N ALA A 20 29.16 -32.58 -0.90
CA ALA A 20 28.40 -31.38 -0.53
C ALA A 20 27.44 -30.91 -1.64
N TRP A 21 27.72 -31.24 -2.90
CA TRP A 21 26.91 -30.84 -4.06
C TRP A 21 25.44 -31.32 -4.01
N PRO A 22 25.14 -32.62 -3.80
CA PRO A 22 23.74 -33.08 -3.75
C PRO A 22 22.98 -32.56 -2.51
N LEU A 23 23.69 -32.29 -1.40
CA LEU A 23 23.09 -31.75 -0.19
C LEU A 23 22.59 -30.31 -0.38
N ILE A 24 23.30 -29.49 -1.16
CA ILE A 24 22.84 -28.12 -1.46
C ILE A 24 21.57 -28.15 -2.31
N GLU A 25 21.47 -29.07 -3.26
CA GLU A 25 20.31 -29.17 -4.15
C GLU A 25 19.03 -29.59 -3.42
N VAL A 26 19.13 -30.49 -2.44
CA VAL A 26 18.00 -30.92 -1.60
C VAL A 26 17.60 -29.86 -0.56
N VAL A 27 18.56 -29.06 -0.09
CA VAL A 27 18.33 -28.05 0.96
C VAL A 27 17.99 -26.67 0.38
N LYS A 28 17.98 -26.49 -0.95
CA LYS A 28 17.48 -25.23 -1.53
C LYS A 28 16.07 -25.01 -0.99
N PRO A 29 15.84 -23.98 -0.15
CA PRO A 29 14.48 -23.60 0.18
C PRO A 29 13.85 -23.28 -1.16
N VAL A 30 12.80 -24.03 -1.51
CA VAL A 30 11.93 -23.66 -2.61
C VAL A 30 11.57 -22.22 -2.33
N GLU A 31 12.13 -21.31 -3.13
CA GLU A 31 11.67 -19.93 -3.17
C GLU A 31 10.22 -20.05 -3.60
N MET A 32 9.34 -20.11 -2.60
CA MET A 32 7.93 -19.94 -2.82
C MET A 32 7.81 -18.52 -3.34
N THR A 33 7.86 -18.41 -4.67
CA THR A 33 7.22 -17.33 -5.38
C THR A 33 5.79 -17.41 -4.90
N ARG A 34 5.50 -16.62 -3.86
CA ARG A 34 4.12 -16.35 -3.48
C ARG A 34 3.57 -15.73 -4.74
N ASP A 35 2.79 -16.50 -5.49
CA ASP A 35 1.89 -15.94 -6.47
C ASP A 35 1.26 -14.71 -5.79
N PRO A 36 1.30 -13.53 -6.44
CA PRO A 36 0.68 -12.36 -5.85
C PRO A 36 -0.72 -12.78 -5.48
N ILE A 37 -1.07 -12.64 -4.19
CA ILE A 37 -2.45 -12.80 -3.72
C ILE A 37 -3.25 -11.88 -4.63
N VAL A 38 -3.91 -12.48 -5.63
CA VAL A 38 -4.92 -11.79 -6.42
C VAL A 38 -6.03 -11.64 -5.41
N GLU A 39 -6.08 -10.46 -4.78
CA GLU A 39 -7.19 -10.08 -3.93
C GLU A 39 -8.47 -10.44 -4.69
N PRO A 40 -9.44 -11.12 -4.04
CA PRO A 40 -10.67 -11.49 -4.70
C PRO A 40 -11.23 -10.24 -5.35
N ALA A 41 -11.46 -10.29 -6.67
CA ALA A 41 -12.07 -9.19 -7.39
C ALA A 41 -13.29 -8.78 -6.58
N VAL A 42 -13.26 -7.56 -6.01
CA VAL A 42 -14.33 -7.08 -5.14
C VAL A 42 -15.58 -7.03 -6.00
N VAL A 43 -16.39 -8.09 -5.93
CA VAL A 43 -17.67 -8.16 -6.62
C VAL A 43 -18.55 -7.14 -5.93
N GLY A 44 -18.81 -6.05 -6.62
CA GLY A 44 -19.40 -4.88 -6.03
C GLY A 44 -19.89 -3.93 -7.10
N THR A 45 -20.71 -2.97 -6.69
CA THR A 45 -21.20 -1.96 -7.63
C THR A 45 -20.15 -0.87 -7.76
N THR A 46 -19.64 -0.64 -8.96
CA THR A 46 -18.81 0.54 -9.24
C THR A 46 -19.67 1.78 -9.09
N LYS A 47 -19.26 2.69 -8.20
CA LYS A 47 -19.88 3.98 -8.00
C LYS A 47 -18.86 5.07 -8.29
N ARG A 48 -19.36 6.16 -8.89
CA ARG A 48 -18.64 7.41 -9.03
C ARG A 48 -18.80 8.19 -7.74
N ALA A 49 -17.75 8.88 -7.34
CA ALA A 49 -17.79 9.78 -6.21
C ALA A 49 -16.89 10.97 -6.42
N ASP A 50 -17.34 12.10 -5.92
CA ASP A 50 -16.62 13.35 -5.97
C ASP A 50 -15.91 13.54 -4.62
N ILE A 51 -14.61 13.79 -4.67
CA ILE A 51 -13.80 14.11 -3.51
C ILE A 51 -13.48 15.60 -3.55
N THR A 52 -13.87 16.29 -2.49
CA THR A 52 -13.49 17.69 -2.26
C THR A 52 -12.59 17.77 -1.03
N LEU A 53 -11.44 18.41 -1.18
CA LEU A 53 -10.47 18.69 -0.13
C LEU A 53 -10.56 20.16 0.26
N ARG A 54 -10.72 20.43 1.55
CA ARG A 54 -10.63 21.79 2.10
C ARG A 54 -9.60 21.79 3.22
N ALA A 55 -8.53 22.55 3.04
CA ALA A 55 -7.49 22.72 4.03
C ALA A 55 -7.42 24.17 4.49
N ALA A 56 -7.14 24.41 5.77
CA ALA A 56 -6.88 25.75 6.27
C ALA A 56 -5.53 26.32 5.78
N HIS A 57 -4.59 25.42 5.45
CA HIS A 57 -3.26 25.75 4.97
C HIS A 57 -2.89 24.92 3.74
N PRO A 58 -2.02 25.42 2.85
CA PRO A 58 -1.61 24.70 1.65
C PRO A 58 -0.93 23.38 2.01
N TYR A 59 -1.35 22.31 1.34
CA TYR A 59 -0.75 20.98 1.47
C TYR A 59 0.15 20.71 0.27
N SER A 60 1.19 19.87 0.44
CA SER A 60 2.07 19.48 -0.67
C SER A 60 1.46 18.37 -1.51
N SER A 61 0.94 17.34 -0.84
CA SER A 61 0.38 16.17 -1.48
C SER A 61 -0.60 15.48 -0.53
N VAL A 62 -1.75 15.08 -1.05
CA VAL A 62 -2.73 14.26 -0.32
C VAL A 62 -2.98 13.00 -1.11
N GLU A 63 -2.85 11.85 -0.48
CA GLU A 63 -3.16 10.54 -1.05
C GLU A 63 -4.40 10.00 -0.34
N VAL A 64 -5.46 9.77 -1.09
CA VAL A 64 -6.70 9.16 -0.63
C VAL A 64 -6.82 7.80 -1.30
N THR A 65 -6.80 6.74 -0.50
CA THR A 65 -7.07 5.36 -0.93
C THR A 65 -8.48 4.98 -0.51
N ILE A 66 -9.33 4.60 -1.45
CA ILE A 66 -10.70 4.12 -1.20
C ILE A 66 -10.82 2.71 -1.77
N GLY A 67 -10.82 1.70 -0.89
CA GLY A 67 -10.78 0.30 -1.33
C GLY A 67 -9.57 0.05 -2.26
N ASN A 68 -9.84 -0.23 -3.53
CA ASN A 68 -8.81 -0.52 -4.54
C ASN A 68 -8.37 0.71 -5.35
N SER A 69 -8.99 1.87 -5.14
CA SER A 69 -8.71 3.09 -5.89
C SER A 69 -7.80 4.01 -5.10
N VAL A 70 -6.66 4.38 -5.68
CA VAL A 70 -5.72 5.36 -5.10
C VAL A 70 -5.80 6.66 -5.88
N CYS A 71 -6.02 7.76 -5.17
CA CYS A 71 -6.12 9.09 -5.75
C CYS A 71 -5.14 10.02 -5.06
N LYS A 72 -4.30 10.66 -5.87
CA LYS A 72 -3.30 11.61 -5.41
C LYS A 72 -3.73 13.00 -5.83
N PHE A 73 -3.70 13.92 -4.88
CA PHE A 73 -3.97 15.33 -5.03
C PHE A 73 -2.66 16.07 -4.86
N SER A 74 -2.43 17.03 -5.76
CA SER A 74 -1.33 17.98 -5.68
C SER A 74 -1.80 19.26 -5.00
N ALA A 75 -0.89 20.16 -4.63
CA ALA A 75 -1.20 21.39 -3.89
C ALA A 75 -2.32 22.26 -4.52
N ASP A 76 -2.48 22.21 -5.86
CA ASP A 76 -3.44 23.01 -6.62
C ASP A 76 -4.76 22.28 -6.92
N GLU A 77 -4.88 20.99 -6.56
CA GLU A 77 -6.06 20.17 -6.86
C GLU A 77 -6.90 19.94 -5.60
N ASP A 78 -7.95 20.73 -5.42
CA ASP A 78 -8.90 20.61 -4.32
C ASP A 78 -10.11 19.72 -4.63
N TYR A 79 -10.28 19.33 -5.90
CA TYR A 79 -11.38 18.51 -6.38
C TYR A 79 -10.88 17.38 -7.29
N ARG A 80 -11.41 16.18 -7.09
CA ARG A 80 -11.17 15.06 -8.01
C ARG A 80 -12.34 14.09 -7.99
N GLU A 81 -12.78 13.71 -9.17
CA GLU A 81 -13.73 12.63 -9.38
C GLU A 81 -12.99 11.29 -9.37
N ILE A 82 -13.57 10.31 -8.67
CA ILE A 82 -13.01 8.98 -8.56
C ILE A 82 -14.08 7.91 -8.77
N PHE A 83 -13.63 6.74 -9.23
CA PHE A 83 -14.47 5.56 -9.31
C PHE A 83 -13.98 4.55 -8.28
N PHE A 84 -14.88 4.01 -7.46
CA PHE A 84 -14.55 2.93 -6.54
C PHE A 84 -15.65 1.88 -6.54
N THR A 85 -15.26 0.65 -6.20
CA THR A 85 -16.18 -0.49 -6.15
C THR A 85 -16.64 -0.71 -4.72
N ILE A 86 -17.95 -0.64 -4.50
CA ILE A 86 -18.56 -0.91 -3.19
C ILE A 86 -18.82 -2.42 -3.07
N PRO A 87 -18.16 -3.15 -2.16
CA PRO A 87 -18.47 -4.56 -1.93
C PRO A 87 -19.92 -4.72 -1.48
N GLU A 88 -20.53 -5.89 -1.72
CA GLU A 88 -21.90 -6.19 -1.26
C GLU A 88 -22.09 -6.03 0.26
N SER A 89 -21.01 -6.17 1.03
CA SER A 89 -21.02 -5.93 2.48
C SER A 89 -21.24 -4.46 2.86
N GLY A 90 -21.09 -3.55 1.90
CA GLY A 90 -21.21 -2.10 2.06
C GLY A 90 -20.07 -1.45 2.85
N LYS A 91 -19.10 -2.24 3.35
CA LYS A 91 -17.97 -1.75 4.16
C LYS A 91 -16.79 -1.37 3.27
N ILE A 92 -16.31 -0.15 3.39
CA ILE A 92 -15.15 0.37 2.66
C ILE A 92 -14.21 1.03 3.65
N THR A 93 -12.93 0.73 3.54
CA THR A 93 -11.87 1.43 4.25
C THR A 93 -11.32 2.55 3.37
N ILE A 94 -11.30 3.75 3.93
CA ILE A 94 -10.71 4.94 3.33
C ILE A 94 -9.45 5.25 4.09
N LYS A 95 -8.31 5.31 3.42
CA LYS A 95 -7.05 5.76 4.01
C LYS A 95 -6.71 7.11 3.42
N VAL A 96 -6.53 8.11 4.27
CA VAL A 96 -6.08 9.44 3.86
C VAL A 96 -4.70 9.68 4.43
N SER A 97 -3.76 10.03 3.57
CA SER A 97 -2.41 10.43 3.94
C SER A 97 -2.15 11.83 3.39
N ALA A 98 -1.99 12.81 4.28
CA ALA A 98 -1.65 14.18 3.92
C ALA A 98 -0.20 14.50 4.27
N ILE A 99 0.45 15.26 3.41
CA ILE A 99 1.79 15.80 3.61
C ILE A 99 1.71 17.32 3.50
N TRP A 100 2.12 18.00 4.56
CA TRP A 100 2.26 19.45 4.62
C TRP A 100 3.75 19.84 4.63
N PRO A 101 4.11 21.01 4.11
CA PRO A 101 5.45 21.54 4.28
C PRO A 101 5.75 21.81 5.78
N LYS A 102 7.04 21.73 6.13
CA LYS A 102 7.51 21.68 7.54
C LYS A 102 7.23 22.94 8.37
N ASP A 103 6.97 24.07 7.73
CA ASP A 103 6.78 25.38 8.38
C ASP A 103 5.31 25.68 8.76
N ILE A 104 4.40 24.73 8.58
CA ILE A 104 2.98 24.95 8.86
C ILE A 104 2.62 24.41 10.26
N PRO A 105 1.83 25.16 11.05
CA PRO A 105 1.29 24.67 12.32
C PRO A 105 0.34 23.48 12.10
N GLU A 106 -0.18 22.92 13.20
CA GLU A 106 -1.18 21.86 13.15
C GLU A 106 -2.38 22.30 12.31
N THR A 107 -2.64 21.54 11.25
CA THR A 107 -3.62 21.89 10.23
C THR A 107 -4.71 20.83 10.17
N ALA A 108 -5.94 21.29 10.04
CA ALA A 108 -7.07 20.45 9.69
C ALA A 108 -7.22 20.36 8.16
N LEU A 109 -7.32 19.13 7.66
CA LEU A 109 -7.75 18.82 6.30
C LEU A 109 -9.14 18.17 6.38
N LEU A 110 -10.14 18.85 5.83
CA LEU A 110 -11.48 18.33 5.67
C LEU A 110 -11.59 17.64 4.30
N ILE A 111 -11.82 16.35 4.31
CA ILE A 111 -12.09 15.54 3.12
C ILE A 111 -13.60 15.29 3.08
N SER A 112 -14.26 15.80 2.05
CA SER A 112 -15.67 15.51 1.78
C SER A 112 -15.76 14.53 0.62
N LEU A 113 -16.37 13.38 0.88
CA LEU A 113 -16.65 12.36 -0.12
C LEU A 113 -18.14 12.35 -0.41
N GLU A 114 -18.49 12.60 -1.66
CA GLU A 114 -19.86 12.64 -2.16
C GLU A 114 -20.06 11.56 -3.22
N PRO A 115 -20.45 10.34 -2.80
CA PRO A 115 -20.73 9.25 -3.73
C PRO A 115 -22.11 9.39 -4.39
N ASP A 116 -22.19 9.06 -5.68
CA ASP A 116 -23.42 9.16 -6.47
C ASP A 116 -24.54 8.31 -5.86
N HIS A 117 -25.69 8.95 -5.62
CA HIS A 117 -26.89 8.35 -5.03
C HIS A 117 -26.69 7.74 -3.64
N LEU A 118 -25.65 8.16 -2.92
CA LEU A 118 -25.32 7.70 -1.58
C LEU A 118 -25.13 8.88 -0.62
N LEU A 119 -25.17 8.59 0.70
CA LEU A 119 -24.94 9.62 1.71
C LEU A 119 -23.51 10.15 1.63
N SER A 120 -23.38 11.48 1.55
CA SER A 120 -22.10 12.17 1.66
C SER A 120 -21.49 11.96 3.04
N ARG A 121 -20.16 11.89 3.09
CA ARG A 121 -19.39 11.68 4.31
C ARG A 121 -18.20 12.62 4.32
N SER A 122 -18.04 13.35 5.42
CA SER A 122 -16.91 14.24 5.64
C SER A 122 -16.03 13.72 6.75
N PHE A 123 -14.71 13.78 6.55
CA PHE A 123 -13.69 13.37 7.50
C PHE A 123 -12.73 14.52 7.73
N THR A 124 -12.32 14.71 8.98
CA THR A 124 -11.30 15.71 9.31
C THR A 124 -10.04 14.97 9.75
N LEU A 125 -8.97 15.19 9.00
CA LEU A 125 -7.62 14.73 9.33
C LEU A 125 -6.87 15.88 9.99
N TRP A 126 -6.29 15.63 11.15
CA TRP A 126 -5.46 16.60 11.87
C TRP A 126 -4.01 16.17 11.83
N GLY A 127 -3.09 17.11 11.62
CA GLY A 127 -1.66 16.81 11.77
C GLY A 127 -0.70 17.94 11.49
N THR A 128 0.57 17.64 11.70
CA THR A 128 1.73 18.53 11.50
C THR A 128 2.72 17.82 10.58
N ALA A 129 3.06 18.45 9.45
CA ALA A 129 3.96 17.94 8.39
C ALA A 129 3.53 16.62 7.68
N LYS A 130 3.07 15.58 8.41
CA LYS A 130 2.51 14.36 7.83
C LYS A 130 1.45 13.76 8.76
N ALA A 131 0.30 13.42 8.22
CA ALA A 131 -0.71 12.64 8.93
C ALA A 131 -1.28 11.55 8.04
N THR A 132 -1.53 10.39 8.62
CA THR A 132 -2.19 9.27 7.95
C THR A 132 -3.29 8.74 8.87
N GLN A 133 -4.51 8.67 8.36
CA GLN A 133 -5.65 8.15 9.12
C GLN A 133 -6.52 7.25 8.24
N GLU A 134 -7.00 6.18 8.85
CA GLU A 134 -7.89 5.21 8.22
C GLU A 134 -9.30 5.39 8.79
N PHE A 135 -10.27 5.58 7.91
CA PHE A 135 -11.69 5.75 8.19
C PHE A 135 -12.46 4.56 7.62
N ASN A 136 -13.18 3.85 8.49
CA ASN A 136 -14.05 2.77 8.06
C ASN A 136 -15.46 3.33 7.82
N CYS A 137 -15.94 3.16 6.60
CA CYS A 137 -17.22 3.68 6.17
C CYS A 137 -18.15 2.53 5.78
N GLN A 138 -19.44 2.70 6.03
CA GLN A 138 -20.45 1.74 5.58
C GLN A 138 -21.52 2.46 4.78
N TRP A 139 -21.67 2.06 3.52
CA TRP A 139 -22.77 2.48 2.64
C TRP A 139 -23.72 1.31 2.42
N LYS A 140 -25.02 1.55 2.63
CA LYS A 140 -26.05 0.62 2.20
C LYS A 140 -26.31 0.89 0.72
N VAL A 141 -25.92 -0.04 -0.15
CA VAL A 141 -26.36 0.00 -1.55
C VAL A 141 -27.86 -0.31 -1.55
N PRO A 142 -28.73 0.59 -2.04
CA PRO A 142 -30.15 0.26 -2.19
C PRO A 142 -30.26 -0.92 -3.16
N LYS A 143 -31.01 -1.93 -2.73
CA LYS A 143 -31.21 -3.20 -3.44
C LYS A 143 -32.19 -3.04 -4.60
#